data_AF-A0A652YJX1-F1
#
_entry.id   AF-A0A652YJX1-F1
#
_cell.length_a   1.000
_cell.length_b   1.000
_cell.length_c   1.000
_cell.angle_alpha   90.00
_cell.angle_beta   90.00
_cell.angle_gamma   90.00
#
_symmetry.space_group_name_H-M   'P 1'
#
loop_
_entity.id
_entity.type
_entity.pdbx_description
1 polymer ?
#
loop_
_entity_poly.entity_id
_entity_poly.type
_entity_poly.pdbx_seq_one_letter_code
_entity_poly.pdbx_strand_id
1 'polypeptide(L)'
;MTYNFAFASDSSYSFAGDPFAARHGKSLPAGLRSECAEMSWNEFESTYAAMSGPVRLGAWSSEKIAPGRWTYEATLGLGERIATASATATGPISAMTSMLHDAGIALEILSFHQHQIGHRTATFIFTECNGRRNWAMGIGESATESSLRAMTSAANRFSN
;
A
#
# COMPACT_ATOMS: atom_id res chain seq x y z
N MET A 1 17.60 28.58 46.87
CA MET A 1 18.14 28.61 45.50
C MET A 1 17.42 27.53 44.72
N THR A 2 16.26 27.86 44.16
CA THR A 2 15.32 26.88 43.59
C THR A 2 15.57 26.80 42.10
N TYR A 3 16.02 25.63 41.62
CA TYR A 3 16.28 25.38 40.21
C TYR A 3 14.96 25.19 39.47
N ASN A 4 14.68 26.10 38.54
CA ASN A 4 13.54 26.04 37.64
C ASN A 4 13.91 25.12 36.47
N PHE A 5 13.36 23.90 36.43
CA PHE A 5 13.46 23.04 35.24
C PHE A 5 12.46 23.53 34.20
N ALA A 6 12.93 24.38 33.29
CA ALA A 6 12.23 24.62 32.04
C ALA A 6 12.32 23.34 31.20
N PHE A 7 11.18 22.66 31.00
CA PHE A 7 11.09 21.59 30.01
C PHE A 7 11.28 22.23 28.63
N ALA A 8 12.37 21.85 27.96
CA ALA A 8 12.66 22.22 26.59
C ALA A 8 11.55 21.72 25.65
N SER A 9 11.28 22.53 24.64
CA SER A 9 10.24 22.40 23.62
C SER A 9 10.00 20.96 23.14
N ASP A 10 8.77 20.47 23.31
CA ASP A 10 8.32 19.33 22.51
C ASP A 10 8.14 19.82 21.07
N SER A 11 8.73 19.09 20.14
CA SER A 11 8.87 19.50 18.75
C SER A 11 7.50 19.58 18.10
N SER A 12 7.04 20.78 17.79
CA SER A 12 5.92 21.00 16.88
C SER A 12 6.35 20.48 15.50
N TYR A 13 6.22 19.17 15.26
CA TYR A 13 6.24 18.63 13.91
C TYR A 13 5.11 19.30 13.18
N SER A 14 5.43 20.31 12.37
CA SER A 14 4.47 20.89 11.47
C SER A 14 4.05 19.77 10.52
N PHE A 15 2.85 19.23 10.73
CA PHE A 15 2.17 18.37 9.77
C PHE A 15 1.82 19.12 8.46
N ALA A 16 2.23 20.40 8.36
CA ALA A 16 2.18 21.21 7.15
C ALA A 16 2.95 20.48 6.04
N GLY A 17 2.20 19.86 5.13
CA GLY A 17 2.69 19.12 3.98
C GLY A 17 2.85 17.61 4.17
N ASP A 18 2.24 17.02 5.18
CA ASP A 18 2.05 15.57 5.24
C ASP A 18 0.56 15.26 5.47
N PRO A 19 -0.23 15.04 4.39
CA PRO A 19 -1.66 14.85 4.51
C PRO A 19 -2.03 13.60 5.33
N PHE A 20 -1.19 12.57 5.32
CA PHE A 20 -1.41 11.35 6.10
C PHE A 20 -1.10 11.59 7.59
N ALA A 21 -0.04 12.32 7.89
CA ALA A 21 0.31 12.66 9.26
C ALA A 21 -0.68 13.63 9.90
N ALA A 22 -1.17 14.63 9.16
CA ALA A 22 -2.22 15.54 9.60
C ALA A 22 -3.51 14.78 9.98
N ARG A 23 -3.82 13.69 9.28
CA ARG A 23 -5.05 12.91 9.49
C ARG A 23 -4.91 11.79 10.52
N HIS A 24 -3.75 11.13 10.55
CA HIS A 24 -3.55 9.87 11.29
C HIS A 24 -2.43 9.92 12.33
N GLY A 25 -1.71 11.04 12.45
CA GLY A 25 -0.60 11.20 13.41
C GLY A 25 0.62 10.33 13.10
N LYS A 26 0.72 9.77 11.90
CA LYS A 26 1.83 8.94 11.42
C LYS A 26 2.42 9.56 10.16
N SER A 27 3.74 9.67 10.09
CA SER A 27 4.40 10.32 8.97
C SER A 27 4.50 9.41 7.74
N LEU A 28 4.41 9.99 6.55
CA LEU A 28 4.63 9.28 5.29
C LEU A 28 6.07 8.73 5.18
N PRO A 29 6.30 7.74 4.32
CA PRO A 29 7.66 7.42 3.87
C PRO A 29 8.36 8.66 3.32
N ALA A 30 9.67 8.80 3.58
CA ALA A 30 10.40 10.01 3.21
C ALA A 30 10.33 10.34 1.71
N GLY A 31 10.43 9.32 0.84
CA GLY A 31 10.34 9.49 -0.62
C GLY A 31 8.95 9.91 -1.10
N LEU A 32 7.89 9.55 -0.36
CA LEU A 32 6.51 9.94 -0.70
C LEU A 32 6.17 11.35 -0.17
N ARG A 33 6.78 11.78 0.94
CA ARG A 33 6.49 13.09 1.54
C ARG A 33 6.79 14.24 0.57
N SER A 34 7.88 14.17 -0.18
CA SER A 34 8.23 15.20 -1.17
C SER A 34 7.22 15.33 -2.30
N GLU A 35 6.55 14.23 -2.68
CA GLU A 35 5.54 14.23 -3.75
C GLU A 35 4.18 14.77 -3.29
N CYS A 36 3.94 14.89 -1.98
CA CYS A 36 2.61 15.14 -1.40
C CYS A 36 2.51 16.44 -0.59
N ALA A 37 3.56 17.25 -0.55
CA ALA A 37 3.69 18.38 0.36
C ALA A 37 2.60 19.46 0.25
N GLU A 38 1.90 19.53 -0.88
CA GLU A 38 0.84 20.53 -1.11
C GLU A 38 -0.54 19.89 -1.30
N MET A 39 -0.64 18.56 -1.16
CA MET A 39 -1.90 17.84 -1.41
C MET A 39 -2.83 17.90 -0.19
N SER A 40 -4.12 18.12 -0.46
CA SER A 40 -5.16 17.78 0.51
C SER A 40 -5.23 16.26 0.72
N TRP A 41 -5.90 15.82 1.80
CA TRP A 41 -6.15 14.39 2.01
C TRP A 41 -6.87 13.74 0.82
N ASN A 42 -7.88 14.41 0.26
CA ASN A 42 -8.68 13.83 -0.82
C ASN A 42 -7.87 13.67 -2.11
N GLU A 43 -7.02 14.64 -2.43
CA GLU A 43 -6.10 14.55 -3.58
C GLU A 43 -5.04 13.47 -3.37
N PHE A 44 -4.49 13.37 -2.16
CA PHE A 44 -3.56 12.31 -1.80
C PHE A 44 -4.21 10.92 -1.92
N GLU A 45 -5.38 10.74 -1.32
CA GLU A 45 -6.10 9.46 -1.35
C GLU A 45 -6.51 9.09 -2.78
N SER A 46 -7.04 10.04 -3.57
CA SER A 46 -7.41 9.77 -4.96
C SER A 46 -6.21 9.44 -5.85
N THR A 47 -5.04 10.01 -5.55
CA THR A 47 -3.80 9.80 -6.33
C THR A 47 -3.12 8.48 -5.98
N TYR A 48 -2.96 8.17 -4.69
CA TYR A 48 -2.15 7.03 -4.25
C TYR A 48 -2.97 5.79 -3.91
N ALA A 49 -4.25 5.91 -3.56
CA ALA A 49 -5.16 4.79 -3.30
C ALA A 49 -6.20 4.58 -4.42
N ALA A 50 -5.86 4.99 -5.65
CA ALA A 50 -6.73 4.86 -6.82
C ALA A 50 -7.05 3.38 -7.12
N MET A 51 -8.29 2.99 -6.80
CA MET A 51 -8.80 1.65 -7.10
C MET A 51 -9.53 1.58 -8.45
N SER A 52 -9.79 2.73 -9.06
CA SER A 52 -10.33 2.84 -10.41
C SER A 52 -9.23 2.52 -11.42
N GLY A 53 -9.34 1.37 -12.10
CA GLY A 53 -8.44 0.97 -13.16
C GLY A 53 -8.76 -0.44 -13.68
N PRO A 54 -7.99 -0.92 -14.68
CA PRO A 54 -8.26 -2.20 -15.31
C PRO A 54 -7.99 -3.39 -14.40
N VAL A 55 -7.16 -3.24 -13.36
CA VAL A 55 -6.88 -4.29 -12.37
C VAL A 55 -7.83 -4.15 -11.20
N ARG A 56 -8.61 -5.20 -10.95
CA ARG A 56 -9.59 -5.28 -9.86
C ARG A 56 -9.36 -6.57 -9.08
N LEU A 57 -9.28 -6.47 -7.76
CA LEU A 57 -9.23 -7.64 -6.89
C LEU A 57 -10.63 -7.94 -6.34
N GLY A 58 -11.13 -9.15 -6.62
CA GLY A 58 -12.36 -9.70 -6.09
C GLY A 58 -12.10 -10.57 -4.86
N ALA A 59 -12.62 -11.79 -4.87
CA ALA A 59 -12.41 -12.74 -3.77
C ALA A 59 -10.92 -13.03 -3.57
N TRP A 60 -10.50 -13.15 -2.31
CA TRP A 60 -9.17 -13.56 -1.90
C TRP A 60 -9.29 -14.61 -0.80
N SER A 61 -8.60 -15.74 -0.95
CA SER A 61 -8.57 -16.80 0.04
C SER A 61 -7.15 -17.35 0.20
N SER A 62 -6.93 -18.06 1.30
CA SER A 62 -5.66 -18.72 1.56
C SER A 62 -5.86 -20.00 2.34
N GLU A 63 -5.15 -21.05 1.96
CA GLU A 63 -5.13 -22.33 2.64
C GLU A 63 -3.69 -22.69 3.02
N LYS A 64 -3.48 -23.07 4.29
CA LYS A 64 -2.17 -23.53 4.76
C LYS A 64 -1.98 -24.98 4.34
N ILE A 65 -0.94 -25.24 3.54
CA ILE A 65 -0.65 -26.60 3.06
C ILE A 65 0.55 -27.23 3.78
N ALA A 66 1.49 -26.42 4.28
CA ALA A 66 2.63 -26.88 5.08
C ALA A 66 3.19 -25.72 5.95
N PRO A 67 4.13 -25.97 6.88
CA PRO A 67 4.83 -24.90 7.59
C PRO A 67 5.47 -23.91 6.60
N GLY A 68 5.11 -22.63 6.70
CA GLY A 68 5.61 -21.57 5.81
C GLY A 68 5.11 -21.64 4.37
N ARG A 69 4.15 -22.53 4.05
CA ARG A 69 3.64 -22.73 2.69
C ARG A 69 2.12 -22.64 2.65
N TRP A 70 1.62 -21.70 1.86
CA TRP A 70 0.20 -21.42 1.70
C TRP A 70 -0.15 -21.40 0.23
N THR A 71 -1.32 -21.92 -0.14
CA THR A 71 -1.92 -21.66 -1.44
C THR A 71 -2.87 -20.49 -1.28
N TYR A 72 -2.72 -19.49 -2.14
CA TYR A 72 -3.61 -18.34 -2.22
C TYR A 72 -4.40 -18.41 -3.51
N GLU A 73 -5.65 -17.98 -3.46
CA GLU A 73 -6.49 -17.81 -4.65
C GLU A 73 -7.07 -16.41 -4.68
N ALA A 74 -7.14 -15.84 -5.88
CA ALA A 74 -7.67 -14.52 -6.14
C ALA A 74 -8.59 -14.54 -7.35
N THR A 75 -9.70 -13.81 -7.30
CA THR A 75 -10.43 -13.41 -8.50
C THR A 75 -9.88 -12.07 -8.97
N LEU A 76 -9.29 -12.03 -10.16
CA LEU A 76 -8.71 -10.82 -10.76
C LEU A 76 -9.53 -10.37 -11.97
N GLY A 77 -10.00 -9.13 -11.94
CA GLY A 77 -10.43 -8.41 -13.13
C GLY A 77 -9.23 -7.75 -13.80
N LEU A 78 -9.10 -7.94 -15.12
CA LEU A 78 -8.03 -7.41 -15.97
C LEU A 78 -8.68 -6.83 -17.24
N GLY A 79 -8.98 -5.53 -17.21
CA GLY A 79 -9.85 -4.88 -18.20
C GLY A 79 -11.23 -5.53 -18.20
N GLU A 80 -11.67 -6.02 -19.36
CA GLU A 80 -12.94 -6.73 -19.54
C GLU A 80 -12.91 -8.20 -19.10
N ARG A 81 -11.73 -8.76 -18.84
CA ARG A 81 -11.58 -10.18 -18.47
C ARG A 81 -11.63 -10.36 -16.96
N ILE A 82 -12.33 -11.38 -16.49
CA ILE A 82 -12.24 -11.87 -15.10
C ILE A 82 -11.57 -13.25 -15.13
N ALA A 83 -10.59 -13.48 -14.27
CA ALA A 83 -9.88 -14.74 -14.16
C ALA A 83 -9.63 -15.10 -12.70
N THR A 84 -9.65 -16.40 -12.40
CA THR A 84 -9.13 -16.92 -11.14
C THR A 84 -7.62 -17.12 -11.28
N ALA A 85 -6.86 -16.62 -10.31
CA ALA A 85 -5.42 -16.82 -10.20
C ALA A 85 -5.11 -17.56 -8.89
N SER A 86 -4.08 -18.41 -8.92
CA SER A 86 -3.64 -19.18 -7.75
C SER A 86 -2.12 -19.14 -7.67
N ALA A 87 -1.57 -19.05 -6.45
CA ALA A 87 -0.13 -19.12 -6.23
C ALA A 87 0.17 -19.76 -4.87
N THR A 88 1.17 -20.64 -4.85
CA THR A 88 1.76 -21.09 -3.59
C THR A 88 2.87 -20.16 -3.17
N ALA A 89 2.76 -19.57 -1.97
CA ALA A 89 3.72 -18.60 -1.47
C ALA A 89 3.88 -18.69 0.07
N THR A 90 4.87 -17.96 0.58
CA THR A 90 5.10 -17.81 2.03
C THR A 90 4.21 -16.75 2.66
N GLY A 91 3.60 -15.89 1.84
CA GLY A 91 2.76 -14.78 2.28
C GLY A 91 1.96 -14.15 1.15
N PRO A 92 0.97 -13.30 1.48
CA PRO A 92 0.01 -12.75 0.53
C PRO A 92 0.64 -11.83 -0.51
N ILE A 93 1.67 -11.05 -0.13
CA ILE A 93 2.38 -10.16 -1.06
C ILE A 93 3.09 -10.98 -2.15
N SER A 94 3.82 -12.01 -1.75
CA SER A 94 4.50 -12.90 -2.70
C SER A 94 3.52 -13.59 -3.63
N ALA A 95 2.37 -14.05 -3.12
CA ALA A 95 1.32 -14.65 -3.95
C ALA A 95 0.74 -13.66 -4.96
N MET A 96 0.36 -12.46 -4.50
CA MET A 96 -0.21 -11.42 -5.37
C MET A 96 0.79 -10.98 -6.44
N THR A 97 2.08 -10.84 -6.11
CA THR A 97 3.14 -10.54 -7.11
C THR A 97 3.23 -11.65 -8.16
N SER A 98 3.24 -12.92 -7.76
CA SER A 98 3.26 -14.04 -8.72
C SER A 98 2.03 -14.04 -9.62
N MET A 99 0.83 -13.87 -9.05
CA MET A 99 -0.42 -13.84 -9.82
C MET A 99 -0.46 -12.67 -10.82
N LEU A 100 0.02 -11.48 -10.42
CA LEU A 100 0.12 -10.32 -11.31
C LEU A 100 1.16 -10.55 -12.41
N HIS A 101 2.30 -11.15 -12.09
CA HIS A 101 3.32 -11.51 -13.06
C HIS A 101 2.78 -12.46 -14.12
N ASP A 102 2.06 -13.51 -13.72
CA ASP A 102 1.42 -14.47 -14.63
C ASP A 102 0.32 -13.81 -15.50
N ALA A 103 -0.26 -12.71 -15.01
CA ALA A 103 -1.17 -11.85 -15.76
C ALA A 103 -0.48 -10.84 -16.68
N GLY A 104 0.86 -10.82 -16.76
CA GLY A 104 1.65 -9.92 -17.59
C GLY A 104 2.01 -8.59 -16.91
N ILE A 105 1.82 -8.47 -15.59
CA ILE A 105 2.13 -7.28 -14.80
C ILE A 105 3.27 -7.62 -13.83
N ALA A 106 4.51 -7.42 -14.28
CA ALA A 106 5.72 -7.63 -13.49
C ALA A 106 5.92 -6.49 -12.48
N LEU A 107 5.13 -6.50 -11.41
CA LEU A 107 5.16 -5.49 -10.34
C LEU A 107 6.24 -5.83 -9.30
N GLU A 108 7.32 -5.07 -9.27
CA GLU A 108 8.38 -5.19 -8.28
C GLU A 108 8.18 -4.18 -7.14
N ILE A 109 8.34 -4.62 -5.89
CA ILE A 109 8.23 -3.75 -4.70
C ILE A 109 9.63 -3.32 -4.25
N LEU A 110 9.93 -2.04 -4.41
CA LEU A 110 11.21 -1.42 -4.06
C LEU A 110 11.23 -0.88 -2.61
N SER A 111 10.07 -0.53 -2.06
CA SER A 111 9.94 -0.12 -0.65
C SER A 111 8.57 -0.50 -0.13
N PHE A 112 8.51 -0.89 1.13
CA PHE A 112 7.28 -1.30 1.81
C PHE A 112 7.24 -0.67 3.20
N HIS A 113 6.16 0.07 3.48
CA HIS A 113 5.92 0.68 4.78
C HIS A 113 4.49 0.39 5.22
N GLN A 114 4.31 0.08 6.50
CA GLN A 114 3.00 -0.23 7.05
C GLN A 114 2.79 0.46 8.39
N HIS A 115 1.61 1.05 8.56
CA HIS A 115 1.20 1.75 9.77
C HIS A 115 -0.16 1.26 10.24
N GLN A 116 -0.27 1.02 11.55
CA GLN A 116 -1.57 0.89 12.21
C GLN A 116 -2.18 2.28 12.40
N ILE A 117 -3.41 2.44 11.93
CA ILE A 117 -4.22 3.66 12.03
C ILE A 117 -5.58 3.34 12.65
N GLY A 118 -5.66 3.44 13.98
CA GLY A 118 -6.82 2.96 14.73
C GLY A 118 -6.94 1.44 14.61
N HIS A 119 -8.09 0.94 14.15
CA HIS A 119 -8.36 -0.49 13.90
C HIS A 119 -8.00 -0.92 12.47
N ARG A 120 -7.52 0.00 11.63
CA ARG A 120 -7.19 -0.25 10.23
C ARG A 120 -5.68 -0.23 10.05
N THR A 121 -5.23 -0.81 8.94
CA THR A 121 -3.85 -0.76 8.51
C THR A 121 -3.74 0.08 7.24
N ALA A 122 -2.73 0.92 7.15
CA ALA A 122 -2.31 1.60 5.94
C ALA A 122 -0.98 1.02 5.45
N THR A 123 -0.90 0.68 4.17
CA THR A 123 0.30 0.16 3.51
C THR A 123 0.70 1.12 2.39
N PHE A 124 1.96 1.51 2.36
CA PHE A 124 2.58 2.28 1.30
C PHE A 124 3.63 1.43 0.60
N ILE A 125 3.58 1.40 -0.73
CA ILE A 125 4.58 0.68 -1.52
C ILE A 125 5.16 1.60 -2.59
N PHE A 126 6.48 1.55 -2.75
CA PHE A 126 7.15 2.08 -3.93
C PHE A 126 7.42 0.92 -4.85
N THR A 127 7.00 1.03 -6.10
CA THR A 127 7.00 -0.09 -7.05
C THR A 127 7.63 0.29 -8.37
N GLU A 128 8.15 -0.72 -9.06
CA GLU A 128 8.59 -0.64 -10.45
C GLU A 128 7.78 -1.60 -11.32
N CYS A 129 7.43 -1.16 -12.52
CA CYS A 129 6.89 -2.03 -13.57
C CYS A 129 7.31 -1.45 -14.93
N ASN A 130 7.97 -2.24 -15.76
CA ASN A 130 8.47 -1.84 -17.09
C ASN A 130 9.30 -0.53 -17.06
N GLY A 131 10.20 -0.38 -16.09
CA GLY A 131 11.06 0.78 -15.93
C GLY A 131 10.37 2.06 -15.43
N ARG A 132 9.05 2.07 -15.27
CA ARG A 132 8.31 3.13 -14.57
C ARG A 132 8.29 2.85 -13.08
N ARG A 133 8.39 3.89 -12.26
CA ARG A 133 8.30 3.78 -10.80
C ARG A 133 7.20 4.67 -10.24
N ASN A 134 6.48 4.17 -9.25
CA ASN A 134 5.40 4.91 -8.61
C ASN A 134 5.19 4.46 -7.16
N TRP A 135 4.77 5.41 -6.32
CA TRP A 135 4.16 5.10 -5.03
C TRP A 135 2.69 4.73 -5.17
N ALA A 136 2.23 3.88 -4.26
CA ALA A 136 0.82 3.56 -4.06
C ALA A 136 0.52 3.33 -2.57
N MET A 137 -0.75 3.48 -2.21
CA MET A 137 -1.30 3.29 -0.88
C MET A 137 -2.49 2.33 -0.94
N GLY A 138 -2.66 1.55 0.11
CA GLY A 138 -3.89 0.84 0.43
C GLY A 138 -4.22 1.00 1.91
N ILE A 139 -5.51 1.07 2.25
CA ILE A 139 -5.99 1.03 3.62
C ILE A 139 -7.03 -0.09 3.74
N GLY A 140 -6.81 -1.02 4.67
CA GLY A 140 -7.70 -2.17 4.92
C GLY A 140 -7.94 -2.43 6.40
N GLU A 141 -8.85 -3.34 6.72
CA GLU A 141 -9.13 -3.78 8.09
C GLU A 141 -8.03 -4.70 8.64
N SER A 142 -7.21 -5.26 7.75
CA SER A 142 -6.05 -6.08 8.11
C SER A 142 -4.80 -5.66 7.34
N ALA A 143 -3.64 -6.09 7.83
CA ALA A 143 -2.36 -5.91 7.15
C ALA A 143 -2.35 -6.55 5.75
N THR A 144 -2.99 -7.71 5.59
CA THR A 144 -3.14 -8.40 4.30
C THR A 144 -3.99 -7.56 3.35
N GLU A 145 -5.20 -7.19 3.76
CA GLU A 145 -6.12 -6.44 2.90
C GLU A 145 -5.52 -5.09 2.48
N SER A 146 -4.92 -4.36 3.43
CA SER A 146 -4.23 -3.10 3.18
C SER A 146 -3.13 -3.25 2.12
N SER A 147 -2.36 -4.34 2.18
CA SER A 147 -1.28 -4.61 1.23
C SER A 147 -1.81 -4.97 -0.16
N LEU A 148 -2.85 -5.80 -0.23
CA LEU A 148 -3.48 -6.19 -1.50
C LEU A 148 -4.12 -4.98 -2.21
N ARG A 149 -4.77 -4.09 -1.44
CA ARG A 149 -5.28 -2.80 -1.95
C ARG A 149 -4.14 -1.94 -2.49
N ALA A 150 -3.03 -1.81 -1.76
CA ALA A 150 -1.86 -1.05 -2.21
C ALA A 150 -1.28 -1.59 -3.52
N MET A 151 -1.14 -2.91 -3.64
CA MET A 151 -0.65 -3.58 -4.85
C MET A 151 -1.60 -3.38 -6.04
N THR A 152 -2.91 -3.42 -5.80
CA THR A 152 -3.90 -3.16 -6.86
C THR A 152 -3.86 -1.70 -7.32
N SER A 153 -3.78 -0.74 -6.39
CA SER A 153 -3.57 0.67 -6.70
C SER A 153 -2.29 0.89 -7.52
N ALA A 154 -1.19 0.24 -7.14
CA ALA A 154 0.07 0.31 -7.90
C ALA A 154 -0.08 -0.23 -9.32
N ALA A 155 -0.69 -1.40 -9.50
CA ALA A 155 -0.91 -2.00 -10.81
C ALA A 155 -1.77 -1.09 -11.72
N ASN A 156 -2.80 -0.45 -11.16
CA ASN A 156 -3.63 0.51 -11.90
C ASN A 156 -2.86 1.77 -12.31
N ARG A 157 -1.92 2.24 -11.50
CA ARG A 157 -1.07 3.39 -11.84
C ARG A 157 -0.08 3.13 -12.98
N PHE A 158 0.22 1.88 -13.32
CA PHE A 158 1.01 1.54 -14.51
C PHE A 158 0.17 1.35 -15.77
N SER A 159 -1.15 1.23 -15.60
CA SER A 159 -2.11 1.07 -16.70
C SER A 159 -2.67 2.39 -17.20
N ASN A 160 -2.38 3.49 -16.49
CA ASN A 160 -2.69 4.86 -16.88
C ASN A 160 -1.50 5.51 -17.62
#